data_AF-D8FC81-F1
#
_entry.id   AF-D8FC81-F1
#
_cell.length_a   1.000
_cell.length_b   1.000
_cell.length_c   1.000
_cell.angle_alpha   90.00
_cell.angle_beta   90.00
_cell.angle_gamma   90.00
#
_symmetry.space_group_name_H-M   'P 1'
#
loop_
_entity.id
_entity.type
_entity.pdbx_description
1 polymer ?
#
loop_
_entity_poly.entity_id
_entity_poly.type
_entity_poly.pdbx_seq_one_letter_code
_entity_poly.pdbx_strand_id
1 'polypeptide(L)' 'MSKRKRKLTAAEKVEKKRRRAEYMTIFINGKQKQVKRPPTIDGMDADEFIRRNADPIWLHQNEMW' A
#
# COMPACT_ATOMS: atom_id res chain seq x y z
N MET A 1 23.33 -23.40 18.90
CA MET A 1 22.01 -24.06 18.83
C MET A 1 21.10 -23.27 17.89
N SER A 2 20.83 -23.76 16.68
CA SER A 2 19.85 -23.09 15.81
C SER A 2 18.45 -23.31 16.39
N LYS A 3 17.68 -22.24 16.57
CA LYS A 3 16.30 -22.34 17.06
C LYS A 3 15.48 -23.16 16.04
N ARG A 4 14.80 -24.22 16.50
CA ARG A 4 13.86 -24.99 15.67
C ARG A 4 12.75 -24.04 15.19
N LYS A 5 12.65 -23.82 13.88
CA LYS A 5 11.59 -22.98 13.29
C LYS A 5 10.32 -23.84 13.16
N ARG A 6 9.22 -23.42 13.80
CA ARG A 6 7.90 -24.03 13.61
C ARG A 6 7.21 -23.52 12.36
N LYS A 7 6.27 -24.29 11.82
CA LYS A 7 5.37 -23.83 10.76
C LYS A 7 4.36 -22.82 11.33
N LEU A 8 3.91 -21.88 10.48
CA LEU A 8 2.85 -20.94 10.83
C LEU A 8 1.49 -21.65 10.88
N THR A 9 0.65 -21.26 11.84
CA THR A 9 -0.75 -21.67 11.92
C THR A 9 -1.57 -21.01 10.80
N ALA A 10 -2.81 -21.46 10.60
CA ALA A 10 -3.70 -20.88 9.60
C ALA A 10 -3.97 -19.39 9.89
N ALA A 11 -4.24 -19.03 11.15
CA ALA A 11 -4.46 -17.65 11.58
C ALA A 11 -3.22 -16.76 11.29
N GLU A 12 -2.02 -17.26 11.58
CA GLU A 12 -0.78 -16.53 11.30
C GLU A 12 -0.54 -16.30 9.79
N LYS A 13 -0.97 -17.25 8.94
CA LYS A 13 -0.90 -17.09 7.48
C LYS A 13 -1.88 -16.04 6.98
N VAL A 14 -3.11 -16.01 7.51
CA VAL A 14 -4.13 -15.02 7.15
C VAL A 14 -3.66 -13.62 7.55
N GLU A 15 -3.16 -13.46 8.78
CA GLU A 15 -2.63 -12.18 9.26
C GLU A 15 -1.44 -11.69 8.42
N LYS A 16 -0.54 -12.60 8.03
CA LYS A 16 0.56 -12.29 7.12
C LYS A 16 0.06 -11.81 5.75
N LYS A 17 -1.03 -12.39 5.23
CA LYS A 17 -1.65 -11.96 3.98
C LYS A 17 -2.25 -10.56 4.12
N ARG A 18 -3.00 -10.30 5.20
CA ARG A 18 -3.56 -8.98 5.51
C ARG A 18 -2.48 -7.89 5.56
N ARG A 19 -1.41 -8.12 6.34
CA ARG A 19 -0.29 -7.16 6.44
C ARG A 19 0.40 -6.87 5.10
N ARG A 20 0.49 -7.85 4.20
CA ARG A 20 1.09 -7.67 2.87
C ARG A 20 0.21 -6.85 1.93
N ALA A 21 -1.10 -6.93 2.11
CA ALA A 21 -2.07 -6.12 1.37
C ALA A 21 -2.10 -4.68 1.88
N GLU A 22 -2.09 -4.48 3.20
CA GLU A 22 -2.17 -3.14 3.81
C GLU A 22 -0.84 -2.36 3.75
N TYR A 23 0.30 -3.04 3.77
CA TYR A 23 1.61 -2.41 3.86
C TYR A 23 2.54 -2.84 2.73
N MET A 24 3.42 -1.93 2.32
CA MET A 24 4.56 -2.20 1.45
C MET A 24 5.86 -1.82 2.16
N THR A 25 6.97 -2.35 1.67
CA THR A 25 8.29 -2.03 2.19
C THR A 25 9.04 -1.22 1.16
N ILE A 26 9.42 0.00 1.53
CA ILE A 26 10.18 0.93 0.71
C ILE A 26 11.59 1.08 1.26
N PHE A 27 12.53 1.39 0.38
CA PHE A 27 13.86 1.84 0.79
C PHE A 27 13.91 3.36 0.69
N ILE A 28 14.15 4.02 1.82
CA ILE A 28 14.30 5.47 1.88
C ILE A 28 15.56 5.78 2.70
N ASN A 29 16.47 6.57 2.12
CA ASN A 29 17.74 6.98 2.73
C ASN A 29 18.58 5.79 3.25
N GLY A 30 18.70 4.73 2.46
CA GLY A 30 19.45 3.52 2.82
C GLY A 30 18.82 2.65 3.91
N LYS A 31 17.60 2.99 4.37
CA LYS A 31 16.86 2.23 5.38
C LYS A 31 15.62 1.57 4.77
N GLN A 32 15.41 0.31 5.13
CA GLN A 32 14.19 -0.42 4.79
C GLN A 32 13.07 -0.03 5.76
N LYS A 33 11.99 0.57 5.26
CA LYS A 33 10.85 1.05 6.05
C LYS A 33 9.54 0.43 5.56
N GLN A 34 8.70 -0.02 6.49
CA GLN A 34 7.34 -0.45 6.18
C GLN A 34 6.40 0.77 6.21
N VAL A 35 5.66 0.97 5.13
CA VAL A 35 4.68 2.06 4.97
C VAL A 35 3.33 1.48 4.54
N LYS A 36 2.24 2.15 4.90
CA LYS A 36 0.91 1.78 4.40
C LYS A 36 0.91 1.90 2.87
N ARG A 37 0.27 0.97 2.18
CA ARG A 37 0.09 1.10 0.73
C ARG A 37 -0.82 2.29 0.45
N PRO A 38 -0.50 3.13 -0.56
CA PRO A 38 -1.45 4.13 -1.01
C PRO A 38 -2.73 3.42 -1.48
N PRO A 39 -3.90 4.02 -1.24
CA PRO A 39 -5.16 3.43 -1.65
C PRO A 39 -5.21 3.33 -3.17
N THR A 40 -5.58 2.15 -3.67
CA THR A 40 -5.82 1.91 -5.09
C THR A 40 -7.34 1.90 -5.27
N ILE A 41 -7.88 2.76 -6.13
CA ILE A 41 -9.32 2.83 -6.43
C ILE A 41 -9.53 2.10 -7.76
N ASP A 42 -10.34 1.04 -7.75
CA ASP A 42 -10.62 0.18 -8.93
C ASP A 42 -9.36 -0.33 -9.67
N GLY A 43 -8.27 -0.58 -8.93
CA GLY A 43 -7.01 -1.04 -9.50
C GLY A 43 -6.15 0.07 -10.11
N MET A 44 -6.58 1.33 -10.03
CA MET A 44 -5.85 2.53 -10.45
C MET A 44 -5.32 3.30 -9.22
N ASP A 45 -4.23 4.03 -9.41
CA ASP A 45 -3.76 4.95 -8.38
C ASP A 45 -4.83 5.99 -8.05
N ALA A 46 -4.93 6.40 -6.79
CA ALA A 46 -5.96 7.34 -6.35
C ALA A 46 -5.89 8.66 -7.14
N ASP A 47 -4.69 9.15 -7.44
CA ASP A 47 -4.53 10.41 -8.18
C ASP A 47 -4.97 10.25 -9.64
N GLU A 48 -4.72 9.07 -10.22
CA GLU A 48 -5.18 8.75 -11.57
C GLU A 48 -6.71 8.60 -11.65
N PHE A 49 -7.31 7.95 -10.63
CA PHE A 49 -8.76 7.89 -10.52
C PHE A 49 -9.38 9.29 -10.44
N ILE A 50 -8.79 10.16 -9.63
CA ILE A 50 -9.26 11.55 -9.46
C ILE A 50 -9.14 12.32 -10.78
N ARG A 51 -7.99 12.24 -11.48
CA ARG A 51 -7.80 12.91 -12.78
C ARG A 51 -8.80 12.48 -13.86
N ARG A 52 -9.21 11.21 -13.86
CA ARG A 52 -10.15 10.68 -14.86
C ARG A 52 -11.61 11.04 -14.57
N ASN A 53 -11.97 11.24 -13.30
CA ASN A 53 -13.37 11.36 -12.88
C ASN A 53 -13.76 12.76 -12.35
N ALA A 54 -12.80 13.57 -11.91
CA ALA A 54 -13.07 14.89 -11.34
C ALA A 54 -13.35 15.93 -12.44
N ASP A 55 -14.15 16.94 -12.09
CA ASP A 55 -14.41 18.07 -12.98
C ASP A 55 -13.19 19.02 -13.08
N PRO A 56 -13.05 19.79 -14.17
CA PRO A 56 -11.92 20.68 -14.37
C PRO A 56 -11.75 21.77 -13.29
N ILE A 57 -12.86 22.19 -12.65
CA ILE A 57 -12.81 23.21 -11.59
C ILE A 57 -12.15 22.61 -10.36
N TRP A 58 -12.55 21.39 -9.98
CA TRP A 58 -11.97 20.65 -8.87
C TRP A 58 -10.48 20.36 -9.09
N LEU A 59 -10.08 19.94 -10.30
CA LEU A 59 -8.67 19.68 -10.61
C LEU A 59 -7.80 20.94 -10.49
N HIS A 60 -8.34 22.10 -10.89
CA HIS A 60 -7.65 23.37 -10.76
C HIS A 60 -7.50 23.79 -9.29
N GLN A 61 -8.53 23.61 -8.46
CA GLN A 61 -8.47 23.92 -7.04
C GLN A 61 -7.47 23.05 -6.25
N ASN A 62 -7.17 21.85 -6.72
CA ASN A 62 -6.27 20.89 -6.08
C ASN A 62 -4.89 20.82 -6.76
N GLU A 63 -4.59 21.73 -7.67
CA GLU A 63 -3.30 21.80 -8.39
C GLU A 63 -2.89 20.51 -9.12
N MET A 64 -3.86 19.76 -9.66
CA MET A 64 -3.64 18.43 -10.25
C MET A 64 -3.46 18.41 -11.79
N TRP A 65 -3.25 19.59 -12.41
CA TRP A 65 -3.06 19.76 -13.85
C TRP A 65 -1.76 19.14 -14.39
#